data_AF-A0A2J8AAT7-F1
#
_entry.id   AF-A0A2J8AAT7-F1
#
_cell.length_a   1.000
_cell.length_b   1.000
_cell.length_c   1.000
_cell.angle_alpha   90.00
_cell.angle_beta   90.00
_cell.angle_gamma   90.00
#
_symmetry.space_group_name_H-M   'P 1'
#
loop_
_entity.id
_entity.type
_entity.pdbx_description
1 polymer ?
#
loop_
_entity_poly.entity_id
_entity_poly.type
_entity_poly.pdbx_seq_one_letter_code
_entity_poly.pdbx_strand_id
1 'polypeptide(L)'
;MLLGGGGTLKACVLCAALRSALVGPLLSSGLLPVLVGQLRAAGSSPLEQQLLVSGLGLLLALARVDAGARARLAALRGVAAALAAALGHEAAVVRGPALQLLQELILTKKGLEQVRSSAALAAALDRLCGEEGEAQGEEGGSSARGAQPPLQRQARLARSTIAALAALIK
;
A
#
# COMPACT_ATOMS: atom_id res chain seq x y z
N MET A 1 2.14 -29.20 33.05
CA MET A 1 2.46 -27.77 33.08
C MET A 1 2.55 -27.25 31.64
N LEU A 2 1.63 -26.33 31.29
CA LEU A 2 1.71 -25.25 30.26
C LEU A 2 2.29 -25.63 28.87
N LEU A 3 1.50 -25.97 27.84
CA LEU A 3 0.74 -25.07 26.93
C LEU A 3 1.53 -23.82 26.47
N GLY A 4 1.85 -23.72 25.17
CA GLY A 4 2.38 -22.46 24.62
C GLY A 4 2.81 -22.37 23.14
N GLY A 5 2.65 -23.38 22.28
CA GLY A 5 3.25 -23.35 20.93
C GLY A 5 2.37 -23.71 19.73
N GLY A 6 1.08 -24.00 19.91
CA GLY A 6 0.25 -24.63 18.87
C GLY A 6 -0.64 -23.70 18.01
N GLY A 7 -0.80 -22.43 18.39
CA GLY A 7 -1.75 -21.51 17.76
C GLY A 7 -1.27 -20.89 16.45
N THR A 8 0.02 -20.55 16.37
CA THR A 8 0.61 -19.86 15.21
C THR A 8 0.80 -20.81 14.02
N LEU A 9 1.21 -22.06 14.24
CA LEU A 9 1.33 -23.03 13.15
C LEU A 9 -0.03 -23.42 12.56
N LYS A 10 -1.07 -23.61 13.38
CA LYS A 10 -2.42 -23.87 12.88
C LYS A 10 -2.99 -22.67 12.13
N ALA A 11 -2.79 -21.44 12.60
CA ALA A 11 -3.18 -20.24 11.88
C ALA A 11 -2.41 -20.07 10.56
N CYS A 12 -1.10 -20.36 10.53
CA CYS A 12 -0.29 -20.31 9.32
C CYS A 12 -0.67 -21.39 8.30
N VAL A 13 -0.98 -22.62 8.75
CA VAL A 13 -1.42 -23.71 7.88
C VAL A 13 -2.85 -23.48 7.38
N LEU A 14 -3.75 -22.96 8.22
CA LEU A 14 -5.10 -22.57 7.81
C LEU A 14 -5.06 -21.38 6.83
N CYS A 15 -4.20 -20.38 7.09
CA CYS A 15 -3.97 -19.27 6.16
C CYS A 15 -3.31 -19.74 4.86
N ALA A 16 -2.42 -20.73 4.90
CA ALA A 16 -1.78 -21.32 3.71
C ALA A 16 -2.77 -22.20 2.90
N ALA A 17 -3.68 -22.89 3.57
CA ALA A 17 -4.73 -23.69 2.95
C ALA A 17 -5.88 -22.83 2.39
N LEU A 18 -6.30 -21.78 3.09
CA LEU A 18 -7.19 -20.75 2.53
C LEU A 18 -6.53 -20.04 1.34
N ARG A 19 -5.21 -19.79 1.42
CA ARG A 19 -4.41 -19.16 0.36
C ARG A 19 -4.41 -19.95 -0.95
N SER A 20 -4.28 -21.27 -0.91
CA SER A 20 -4.35 -22.08 -2.14
C SER A 20 -5.80 -22.27 -2.64
N ALA A 21 -6.77 -22.36 -1.73
CA ALA A 21 -8.17 -22.63 -2.08
C ALA A 21 -8.97 -21.40 -2.55
N LEU A 22 -8.71 -20.21 -2.02
CA LEU A 22 -9.54 -19.02 -2.25
C LEU A 22 -8.94 -18.01 -3.21
N VAL A 23 -7.60 -17.96 -3.36
CA VAL A 23 -6.97 -16.97 -4.26
C VAL A 23 -7.39 -17.20 -5.70
N GLY A 24 -7.39 -18.45 -6.18
CA GLY A 24 -7.87 -18.79 -7.53
C GLY A 24 -9.30 -18.29 -7.79
N PRO A 25 -10.29 -18.69 -6.98
CA PRO A 25 -11.67 -18.23 -7.09
C PRO A 25 -11.86 -16.71 -6.98
N LEU A 26 -11.12 -16.04 -6.09
CA LEU A 26 -11.17 -14.59 -5.91
C LEU A 26 -10.56 -13.83 -7.09
N LEU A 27 -9.54 -14.40 -7.73
CA LEU A 27 -8.95 -13.87 -8.95
C LEU A 27 -9.85 -14.10 -10.17
N SER A 28 -10.66 -15.16 -10.18
CA SER A 28 -11.64 -15.44 -11.25
C SER A 28 -12.97 -14.70 -11.09
N SER A 29 -13.33 -14.28 -9.88
CA SER A 29 -14.62 -13.60 -9.61
C SER A 29 -14.65 -12.12 -9.98
N GLY A 30 -13.56 -11.55 -10.50
CA GLY A 30 -13.49 -10.13 -10.85
C GLY A 30 -13.52 -9.18 -9.64
N LEU A 31 -13.27 -9.71 -8.44
CA LEU A 31 -13.32 -8.96 -7.18
C LEU A 31 -12.21 -7.89 -7.11
N LEU A 32 -11.06 -8.12 -7.74
CA LEU A 32 -9.96 -7.15 -7.75
C LEU A 32 -10.35 -5.81 -8.40
N PRO A 33 -10.92 -5.76 -9.64
CA PRO A 33 -11.48 -4.53 -10.20
C PRO A 33 -12.48 -3.81 -9.30
N VAL A 34 -13.37 -4.55 -8.63
CA VAL A 34 -14.39 -3.99 -7.74
C VAL A 34 -13.74 -3.30 -6.54
N LEU A 35 -12.80 -3.98 -5.88
CA LEU A 35 -12.06 -3.41 -4.76
C LEU A 35 -11.28 -2.16 -5.19
N VAL A 36 -10.61 -2.19 -6.33
CA VAL A 36 -9.88 -1.02 -6.86
C VAL A 36 -10.83 0.13 -7.17
N GLY A 37 -12.03 -0.16 -7.70
CA GLY A 37 -13.08 0.82 -7.93
C GLY A 37 -13.58 1.45 -6.63
N GLN A 38 -13.79 0.65 -5.58
CA GLN A 38 -14.19 1.13 -4.26
C GLN A 38 -13.11 2.00 -3.61
N LEU A 39 -11.84 1.63 -3.72
CA LEU A 39 -10.72 2.44 -3.22
C LEU A 39 -10.65 3.82 -3.88
N ARG A 40 -11.08 3.91 -5.14
CA ARG A 40 -11.13 5.19 -5.89
C ARG A 40 -12.31 6.06 -5.47
N ALA A 41 -13.43 5.44 -5.11
CA ALA A 41 -14.69 6.12 -4.84
C ALA A 41 -14.91 6.47 -3.37
N ALA A 42 -14.17 5.85 -2.46
CA ALA A 42 -14.38 6.02 -1.03
C ALA A 42 -14.11 7.46 -0.57
N GLY A 43 -15.09 8.04 0.12
CA GLY A 43 -15.02 9.34 0.76
C GLY A 43 -14.34 9.33 2.14
N SER A 44 -14.51 10.45 2.85
CA SER A 44 -13.85 10.73 4.13
C SER A 44 -14.64 10.29 5.37
N SER A 45 -15.72 9.52 5.23
CA SER A 45 -16.47 9.06 6.39
C SER A 45 -15.71 7.96 7.15
N PRO A 46 -15.93 7.80 8.47
CA PRO A 46 -15.20 6.80 9.26
C PRO A 46 -15.48 5.36 8.80
N LEU A 47 -16.69 5.07 8.30
CA LEU A 47 -17.04 3.77 7.74
C LEU A 47 -16.32 3.51 6.41
N GLU A 48 -16.25 4.51 5.53
CA GLU A 48 -15.48 4.41 4.29
C GLU A 48 -13.99 4.25 4.57
N GLN A 49 -13.45 4.94 5.58
CA GLN A 49 -12.06 4.77 6.00
C GLN A 49 -11.78 3.35 6.48
N GLN A 50 -12.68 2.74 7.25
CA GLN A 50 -12.55 1.34 7.66
C GLN A 50 -12.57 0.39 6.46
N LEU A 51 -13.52 0.60 5.53
CA LEU A 51 -13.60 -0.19 4.30
C LEU A 51 -12.35 -0.03 3.42
N LEU A 52 -11.81 1.19 3.33
CA LEU A 52 -10.55 1.49 2.64
C LEU A 52 -9.38 0.71 3.26
N VAL A 53 -9.23 0.77 4.58
CA VAL A 53 -8.15 0.08 5.30
C VAL A 53 -8.28 -1.44 5.15
N SER A 54 -9.49 -1.98 5.31
CA SER A 54 -9.75 -3.42 5.12
C SER A 54 -9.51 -3.85 3.67
N GLY A 55 -9.95 -3.05 2.68
CA GLY A 55 -9.74 -3.31 1.26
C GLY A 55 -8.25 -3.28 0.88
N LEU A 56 -7.51 -2.26 1.32
CA LEU A 56 -6.06 -2.17 1.14
C LEU A 56 -5.33 -3.33 1.81
N GLY A 57 -5.75 -3.69 3.03
CA GLY A 57 -5.19 -4.83 3.77
C GLY A 57 -5.39 -6.16 3.03
N LEU A 58 -6.57 -6.39 2.47
CA LEU A 58 -6.86 -7.57 1.66
C LEU A 58 -6.03 -7.60 0.37
N LEU A 59 -5.96 -6.49 -0.35
CA LEU A 59 -5.14 -6.38 -1.57
C LEU A 59 -3.65 -6.60 -1.28
N LEU A 60 -3.15 -6.03 -0.19
CA LEU A 60 -1.78 -6.23 0.28
C LEU A 60 -1.51 -7.69 0.63
N ALA A 61 -2.44 -8.33 1.37
CA ALA A 61 -2.34 -9.73 1.69
C ALA A 61 -2.28 -10.59 0.42
N LEU A 62 -3.18 -10.36 -0.55
CA LEU A 62 -3.19 -11.05 -1.84
C LEU A 62 -1.87 -10.85 -2.60
N ALA A 63 -1.37 -9.62 -2.69
CA ALA A 63 -0.13 -9.30 -3.38
C ALA A 63 1.10 -9.95 -2.74
N ARG A 64 1.13 -10.11 -1.41
CA ARG A 64 2.22 -10.80 -0.69
C ARG A 64 2.18 -12.30 -0.82
N VAL A 65 0.98 -12.83 -0.92
CA VAL A 65 0.71 -14.26 -0.84
C VAL A 65 0.79 -14.95 -2.19
N ASP A 66 0.42 -14.26 -3.27
CA ASP A 66 0.38 -14.83 -4.61
C ASP A 66 0.98 -13.88 -5.66
N ALA A 67 2.02 -14.36 -6.34
CA ALA A 67 2.69 -13.61 -7.40
C ALA A 67 1.77 -13.38 -8.61
N GLY A 68 0.83 -14.30 -8.87
CA GLY A 68 -0.17 -14.17 -9.92
C GLY A 68 -1.16 -13.02 -9.64
N ALA A 69 -1.67 -12.95 -8.41
CA ALA A 69 -2.52 -11.89 -7.91
C ALA A 69 -1.80 -10.54 -7.96
N ARG A 70 -0.54 -10.49 -7.51
CA ARG A 70 0.31 -9.30 -7.62
C ARG A 70 0.45 -8.82 -9.06
N ALA A 71 0.76 -9.72 -10.00
CA ALA A 71 0.89 -9.37 -11.41
C ALA A 71 -0.44 -8.88 -12.02
N ARG A 72 -1.56 -9.51 -11.66
CA ARG A 72 -2.90 -9.08 -12.09
C ARG A 72 -3.25 -7.72 -11.52
N LEU A 73 -3.03 -7.49 -10.22
CA LEU A 73 -3.22 -6.19 -9.58
C LEU A 73 -2.38 -5.11 -10.24
N ALA A 74 -1.10 -5.38 -10.48
CA ALA A 74 -0.21 -4.46 -11.18
C ALA A 74 -0.59 -4.19 -12.64
N ALA A 75 -1.41 -5.06 -13.24
CA ALA A 75 -1.93 -4.89 -14.59
C ALA A 75 -3.30 -4.20 -14.63
N LEU A 76 -4.01 -4.10 -13.50
CA LEU A 76 -5.33 -3.47 -13.45
C LEU A 76 -5.23 -1.98 -13.75
N ARG A 77 -6.06 -1.53 -14.69
CA ARG A 77 -6.21 -0.11 -14.97
C ARG A 77 -6.82 0.58 -13.75
N GLY A 78 -6.22 1.70 -13.35
CA GLY A 78 -6.72 2.51 -12.23
C GLY A 78 -6.11 2.19 -10.87
N VAL A 79 -5.29 1.13 -10.73
CA VAL A 79 -4.59 0.85 -9.45
C VAL A 79 -3.67 1.99 -9.06
N ALA A 80 -2.90 2.54 -10.00
CA ALA A 80 -2.06 3.70 -9.71
C ALA A 80 -2.86 4.95 -9.27
N ALA A 81 -4.07 5.14 -9.81
CA ALA A 81 -4.95 6.24 -9.42
C ALA A 81 -5.59 6.00 -8.03
N ALA A 82 -6.01 4.77 -7.75
CA ALA A 82 -6.53 4.38 -6.44
C ALA A 82 -5.45 4.51 -5.35
N LEU A 83 -4.21 4.10 -5.65
CA LEU A 83 -3.08 4.31 -4.75
C LEU A 83 -2.77 5.79 -4.56
N ALA A 84 -2.81 6.61 -5.61
CA ALA A 84 -2.61 8.05 -5.48
C ALA A 84 -3.67 8.70 -4.58
N ALA A 85 -4.95 8.30 -4.73
CA ALA A 85 -6.03 8.76 -3.86
C ALA A 85 -5.82 8.32 -2.40
N ALA A 86 -5.47 7.05 -2.17
CA ALA A 86 -5.21 6.53 -0.83
C ALA A 86 -3.99 7.17 -0.14
N LEU A 87 -2.93 7.48 -0.91
CA LEU A 87 -1.76 8.20 -0.43
C LEU A 87 -2.04 9.68 -0.17
N GLY A 88 -2.95 10.28 -0.94
CA GLY A 88 -3.44 11.64 -0.73
C GLY A 88 -4.48 11.78 0.39
N HIS A 89 -4.91 10.70 1.02
CA HIS A 89 -5.88 10.74 2.11
C HIS A 89 -5.26 11.34 3.38
N GLU A 90 -5.99 12.14 4.15
CA GLU A 90 -5.50 12.74 5.41
C GLU A 90 -5.13 11.73 6.50
N ALA A 91 -5.58 10.48 6.40
CA ALA A 91 -5.48 9.51 7.47
C ALA A 91 -4.24 8.64 7.28
N ALA A 92 -3.30 8.72 8.24
CA ALA A 92 -2.08 7.90 8.28
C ALA A 92 -2.37 6.39 8.19
N VAL A 93 -3.48 5.93 8.77
CA VAL A 93 -3.92 4.52 8.74
C VAL A 93 -4.29 4.04 7.33
N VAL A 94 -4.63 4.95 6.41
CA VAL A 94 -4.88 4.65 4.98
C VAL A 94 -3.58 4.73 4.19
N ARG A 95 -2.76 5.77 4.43
CA ARG A 95 -1.47 5.99 3.75
C ARG A 95 -0.50 4.81 3.93
N GLY A 96 -0.42 4.24 5.13
CA GLY A 96 0.51 3.14 5.45
C GLY A 96 0.30 1.88 4.60
N PRO A 97 -0.89 1.25 4.65
CA PRO A 97 -1.21 0.10 3.80
C PRO A 97 -1.09 0.41 2.30
N ALA A 98 -1.41 1.64 1.86
CA ALA A 98 -1.23 2.06 0.47
C ALA A 98 0.26 2.10 0.05
N LEU A 99 1.15 2.63 0.90
CA LEU A 99 2.60 2.60 0.67
C LEU A 99 3.14 1.16 0.62
N GLN A 100 2.67 0.29 1.51
CA GLN A 100 3.07 -1.11 1.53
C GLN A 100 2.60 -1.85 0.27
N LEU A 101 1.36 -1.61 -0.17
CA LEU A 101 0.84 -2.19 -1.41
C LEU A 101 1.63 -1.69 -2.62
N LEU A 102 1.95 -0.39 -2.68
CA LEU A 102 2.82 0.17 -3.71
C LEU A 102 4.18 -0.55 -3.76
N GLN A 103 4.81 -0.78 -2.60
CA GLN A 103 6.09 -1.50 -2.51
C GLN A 103 5.99 -2.93 -3.07
N GLU A 104 4.89 -3.64 -2.84
CA GLU A 104 4.71 -4.98 -3.42
C GLU A 104 4.53 -4.92 -4.95
N LEU A 105 3.79 -3.92 -5.46
CA LEU A 105 3.48 -3.84 -6.89
C LEU A 105 4.69 -3.44 -7.74
N ILE A 106 5.58 -2.56 -7.24
CA ILE A 106 6.80 -2.15 -7.97
C ILE A 106 7.80 -3.28 -8.17
N LEU A 107 7.66 -4.40 -7.45
CA LEU A 107 8.43 -5.63 -7.68
C LEU A 107 8.05 -6.31 -9.00
N THR A 108 6.97 -5.87 -9.66
CA THR A 108 6.58 -6.34 -10.99
C THR A 108 6.91 -5.29 -12.04
N LYS A 109 7.35 -5.72 -13.23
CA LYS A 109 7.63 -4.82 -14.35
C LYS A 109 6.43 -3.93 -14.68
N LYS A 110 5.23 -4.51 -14.76
CA LYS A 110 3.99 -3.79 -15.03
C LYS A 110 3.65 -2.77 -13.94
N GLY A 111 3.83 -3.11 -12.67
CA GLY A 111 3.59 -2.19 -11.57
C GLY A 111 4.55 -1.00 -11.62
N LEU A 112 5.84 -1.24 -11.88
CA LEU A 112 6.81 -0.16 -12.06
C LEU A 112 6.46 0.74 -13.27
N GLU A 113 6.04 0.17 -14.40
CA GLU A 113 5.55 0.93 -15.56
C GLU A 113 4.34 1.81 -15.23
N GLN A 114 3.37 1.26 -14.47
CA GLN A 114 2.20 2.03 -14.02
C GLN A 114 2.57 3.18 -13.08
N VAL A 115 3.51 2.94 -12.16
CA VAL A 115 3.98 3.97 -11.24
C VAL A 115 4.70 5.09 -11.99
N ARG A 116 5.57 4.75 -12.94
CA ARG A 116 6.29 5.73 -13.77
C ARG A 116 5.39 6.55 -14.67
N SER A 117 4.29 5.97 -15.15
CA SER A 117 3.33 6.63 -16.03
C SER A 117 2.28 7.46 -15.29
N SER A 118 2.16 7.32 -13.96
CA SER A 118 1.15 8.00 -13.16
C SER A 118 1.70 9.27 -12.50
N ALA A 119 1.42 10.42 -13.10
CA ALA A 119 1.75 11.73 -12.53
C ALA A 119 1.08 11.97 -11.16
N ALA A 120 -0.16 11.50 -10.97
CA ALA A 120 -0.88 11.64 -9.71
C ALA A 120 -0.20 10.87 -8.56
N LEU A 121 0.33 9.68 -8.86
CA LEU A 121 1.01 8.86 -7.87
C LEU A 121 2.38 9.44 -7.52
N ALA A 122 3.11 9.94 -8.52
CA ALA A 122 4.35 10.68 -8.30
C ALA A 122 4.10 11.92 -7.42
N ALA A 123 3.10 12.74 -7.75
CA ALA A 123 2.75 13.92 -6.95
C ALA A 123 2.37 13.57 -5.49
N ALA A 124 1.65 12.46 -5.26
CA ALA A 124 1.31 12.00 -3.92
C ALA A 124 2.55 11.59 -3.12
N LEU A 125 3.48 10.85 -3.73
CA LEU A 125 4.75 10.49 -3.09
C LEU A 125 5.63 11.72 -2.81
N ASP A 126 5.60 12.70 -3.70
CA ASP A 126 6.36 13.95 -3.57
C ASP A 126 5.86 14.76 -2.39
N ARG A 127 4.53 14.88 -2.22
CA ARG A 127 3.92 15.50 -1.04
C ARG A 127 4.32 14.77 0.24
N LEU A 128 4.20 13.45 0.28
CA LEU A 128 4.61 12.65 1.45
C LEU A 128 6.11 12.75 1.77
N CYS A 129 6.96 13.02 0.77
CA CYS A 129 8.39 13.25 0.98
C CYS A 129 8.71 14.69 1.39
N GLY A 130 7.84 15.65 1.01
CA GLY A 130 7.99 17.09 1.16
C GLY A 130 7.15 17.74 2.26
N GLU A 131 6.40 16.98 3.07
CA GLU A 131 5.77 17.42 4.33
C GLU A 131 6.82 17.80 5.42
N GLU A 132 7.89 18.51 5.04
CA GLU A 132 8.80 19.27 5.88
C GLU A 132 8.64 20.75 5.46
N GLY A 133 7.72 21.53 6.06
CA GLY A 133 7.77 22.98 5.82
C GLY A 133 6.56 23.89 6.03
N GLU A 134 5.38 23.44 6.46
CA GLU A 134 4.26 24.35 6.78
C GLU A 134 3.71 24.17 8.20
N ALA A 135 4.61 24.04 9.16
CA ALA A 135 4.30 24.24 10.58
C ALA A 135 5.30 25.26 11.15
N GLN A 136 5.24 26.50 10.65
CA GLN A 136 5.83 27.64 11.32
C GLN A 136 4.75 28.69 11.56
N GLY A 137 4.37 28.79 12.83
CA GLY A 137 3.46 29.77 13.37
C GLY A 137 3.12 29.44 14.82
N GLU A 138 4.13 29.23 15.66
CA GLU A 138 4.23 29.81 17.01
C GLU A 138 5.42 29.21 17.79
N GLU A 139 5.96 30.06 18.66
CA GLU A 139 7.30 30.08 19.22
C GLU A 139 7.59 28.97 20.24
N GLY A 140 8.88 28.63 20.35
CA GLY A 140 9.45 28.27 21.66
C GLY A 140 10.05 26.88 21.77
N GLY A 141 11.38 26.83 21.79
CA GLY A 141 12.08 25.95 22.72
C GLY A 141 12.55 24.60 22.20
N SER A 142 13.87 24.48 22.13
CA SER A 142 14.63 23.29 22.56
C SER A 142 14.33 21.95 21.88
N SER A 143 15.19 21.63 20.91
CA SER A 143 15.81 20.31 20.79
C SER A 143 14.87 19.08 20.73
N ALA A 144 14.26 18.86 19.57
CA ALA A 144 13.72 17.55 19.18
C ALA A 144 14.26 17.12 17.81
N ARG A 145 15.59 16.91 17.71
CA ARG A 145 16.12 15.96 16.71
C ARG A 145 15.69 14.57 17.16
N GLY A 146 14.70 13.98 16.49
CA GLY A 146 14.49 12.53 16.59
C GLY A 146 13.04 12.09 16.65
N ALA A 147 12.40 12.03 15.49
CA ALA A 147 11.48 10.96 15.09
C ALA A 147 10.89 11.35 13.74
N GLN A 148 11.54 10.98 12.63
CA GLN A 148 10.84 10.96 11.35
C GLN A 148 9.61 10.05 11.50
N PRO A 149 8.38 10.52 11.19
CA PRO A 149 7.21 9.67 11.27
C PRO A 149 7.42 8.46 10.35
N PRO A 150 7.05 7.25 10.79
CA PRO A 150 7.39 5.99 10.10
C PRO A 150 6.93 5.97 8.64
N LEU A 151 5.86 6.71 8.30
CA LEU A 151 5.34 6.85 6.95
C LEU A 151 6.25 7.66 6.01
N GLN A 152 6.89 8.73 6.49
CA GLN A 152 7.80 9.53 5.66
C GLN A 152 9.06 8.74 5.31
N ARG A 153 9.61 7.98 6.28
CA ARG A 153 10.73 7.07 6.01
C ARG A 153 10.34 6.02 4.97
N GLN A 154 9.15 5.44 5.07
CA GLN A 154 8.63 4.49 4.09
C GLN A 154 8.41 5.11 2.71
N ALA A 155 7.90 6.33 2.62
CA ALA A 155 7.71 7.05 1.37
C ALA A 155 9.06 7.37 0.69
N ARG A 156 10.06 7.85 1.44
CA ARG A 156 11.41 8.08 0.92
C ARG A 156 12.05 6.79 0.41
N LEU A 157 11.93 5.69 1.16
CA LEU A 157 12.43 4.38 0.74
C LEU A 157 11.70 3.86 -0.51
N ALA A 158 10.38 4.03 -0.59
CA ALA A 158 9.63 3.67 -1.80
C ALA A 158 10.12 4.48 -3.01
N ARG A 159 10.29 5.79 -2.84
CA ARG A 159 10.77 6.70 -3.90
C ARG A 159 12.19 6.36 -4.37
N SER A 160 13.11 6.12 -3.44
CA SER A 160 14.48 5.71 -3.78
C SER A 160 14.50 4.35 -4.50
N THR A 161 13.65 3.41 -4.07
CA THR A 161 13.54 2.09 -4.70
C THR A 161 13.00 2.19 -6.12
N ILE A 162 11.97 3.00 -6.35
CA ILE A 162 11.42 3.27 -7.70
C ILE A 162 12.50 3.88 -8.60
N ALA A 163 13.25 4.86 -8.10
CA ALA A 163 14.33 5.50 -8.86
C ALA A 163 15.46 4.50 -9.21
N ALA A 164 15.89 3.68 -8.25
CA ALA A 164 16.92 2.67 -8.45
C ALA A 164 16.48 1.60 -9.47
N LEU A 165 15.27 1.06 -9.33
CA LEU A 165 14.72 0.08 -10.28
C LEU A 165 14.53 0.70 -11.68
N ALA A 166 14.14 1.96 -11.77
CA ALA A 166 14.00 2.65 -13.05
C ALA A 166 15.36 2.87 -13.75
N ALA A 167 16.45 3.03 -13.00
CA ALA A 167 17.80 3.16 -13.55
C ALA A 167 18.36 1.83 -14.07
N LEU A 168 17.99 0.70 -13.45
CA LEU A 168 18.43 -0.65 -13.84
C LEU A 168 17.76 -1.20 -15.11
N ILE A 169 16.65 -0.60 -15.56
CA ILE A 169 15.86 -1.06 -16.71
C ILE A 169 16.10 -0.14 -17.95
N LYS A 170 17.13 0.70 -17.92
CA LYS A 170 17.62 1.44 -19.09
C LYS A 170 18.58 0.59 -19.89
#